data_AF-A0A4P9XI18-F1
#
_entry.id   AF-A0A4P9XI18-F1
#
_cell.length_a   1.000
_cell.length_b   1.000
_cell.length_c   1.000
_cell.angle_alpha   90.00
_cell.angle_beta   90.00
_cell.angle_gamma   90.00
#
_symmetry.space_group_name_H-M   'P 1'
#
loop_
_entity.id
_entity.type
_entity.pdbx_description
1 polymer ?
#
loop_
_entity_poly.entity_id
_entity_poly.type
_entity_poly.pdbx_seq_one_letter_code
_entity_poly.pdbx_strand_id
1 'polypeptide(L)'
;LALPCEHPFCRTCLQRYLVGKTKSHTKCFPILCPEQGCGREITVAAAERVLSHTEMERYRTKRTEDLLYCPKKTCSHLMSLDSPKAKELKRAACPKCKTAICVPCKAHDHPGKSCEQAQVHGHKDTLEDKSVLNLAKLRSWCRCPACQVMVELAHGCNHITCPCGSEL
;
A
#
# COMPACT_ATOMS: atom_id res chain seq x y z
N LEU A 1 24.08 7.26 15.19
CA LEU A 1 22.75 7.92 15.10
C LEU A 1 21.84 7.22 16.09
N ALA A 2 21.24 7.97 17.00
CA ALA A 2 20.24 7.43 17.92
C ALA A 2 18.86 7.57 17.26
N LEU A 3 18.15 6.45 17.13
CA LEU A 3 16.73 6.46 16.82
C LEU A 3 15.93 6.86 18.08
N PRO A 4 14.62 7.14 17.99
CA PRO A 4 13.77 7.38 19.17
C PRO A 4 13.77 6.22 20.18
N CYS A 5 14.24 5.05 19.76
CA CYS A 5 14.45 3.89 20.60
C CYS A 5 15.82 3.80 21.28
N GLU A 6 16.66 4.83 21.12
CA GLU A 6 18.04 4.93 21.64
C GLU A 6 19.03 3.89 21.12
N HIS A 7 18.58 2.94 20.29
CA HIS A 7 19.48 1.97 19.65
C HIS A 7 20.44 2.66 18.66
N PRO A 8 21.76 2.48 18.83
CA PRO A 8 22.76 3.17 18.04
C PRO A 8 23.00 2.45 16.71
N PHE A 9 22.91 3.19 15.60
CA PHE A 9 23.32 2.71 14.28
C PHE A 9 24.34 3.66 13.64
N CYS A 10 25.30 3.08 12.92
CA CYS A 10 26.18 3.85 12.05
C CYS A 10 25.39 4.43 10.86
N ARG A 11 25.80 5.59 10.33
CA ARG A 11 25.08 6.27 9.22
C ARG A 11 24.91 5.36 8.01
N THR A 12 25.99 4.70 7.59
CA THR A 12 26.01 3.81 6.43
C THR A 12 25.16 2.55 6.65
N CYS A 13 25.16 2.01 7.88
CA CYS A 13 24.36 0.85 8.28
C CYS A 13 22.86 1.15 8.13
N LEU A 14 22.41 2.26 8.72
CA LEU A 14 21.01 2.66 8.68
C LEU A 14 20.57 3.01 7.26
N GLN A 15 21.40 3.72 6.49
CA GLN A 15 21.13 4.02 5.08
C GLN A 15 20.95 2.73 4.26
N ARG A 16 21.89 1.78 4.34
CA ARG A 16 21.79 0.51 3.60
C ARG A 16 20.54 -0.29 3.96
N TYR A 17 20.16 -0.29 5.24
CA TYR A 17 18.93 -0.93 5.70
C TYR A 17 17.68 -0.29 5.06
N LEU A 18 17.53 1.03 5.15
CA LEU A 18 16.39 1.75 4.56
C LEU A 18 16.33 1.61 3.02
N VAL A 19 17.49 1.68 2.37
CA VAL A 19 17.60 1.48 0.92
C VAL A 19 17.22 0.05 0.54
N GLY A 20 17.69 -0.96 1.28
CA GLY A 20 17.32 -2.35 1.06
C GLY A 20 15.82 -2.59 1.19
N LYS A 21 15.19 -2.05 2.25
CA LYS A 21 13.73 -2.14 2.46
C LYS A 21 12.94 -1.46 1.34
N THR A 22 13.35 -0.27 0.91
CA THR A 22 12.65 0.48 -0.16
C THR A 22 12.86 -0.08 -1.56
N LYS A 23 13.91 -0.89 -1.78
CA LYS A 23 14.15 -1.60 -3.05
C LYS A 23 13.39 -2.93 -3.16
N SER A 24 12.95 -3.51 -2.04
CA SER A 24 12.15 -4.74 -2.06
C SER A 24 10.82 -4.53 -2.81
N HIS A 25 10.32 -5.54 -3.50
CA HIS A 25 8.97 -5.52 -4.09
C HIS A 25 7.85 -5.75 -3.06
N THR A 26 8.19 -6.10 -1.83
CA THR A 26 7.24 -6.32 -0.74
C THR A 26 6.84 -5.01 -0.04
N LYS A 27 5.70 -5.04 0.68
CA LYS A 27 5.26 -3.94 1.53
C LYS A 27 6.31 -3.73 2.62
N CYS A 28 6.91 -2.54 2.66
CA CYS A 28 8.03 -2.26 3.56
C CYS A 28 7.69 -1.28 4.69
N PHE A 29 6.49 -0.68 4.69
CA PHE A 29 6.08 0.28 5.71
C PHE A 29 5.02 -0.31 6.67
N PRO A 30 5.08 0.03 7.98
CA PRO A 30 6.10 0.87 8.64
C PRO A 30 7.47 0.17 8.72
N ILE A 31 8.56 0.90 8.52
CA ILE A 31 9.91 0.34 8.66
C ILE A 31 10.31 0.39 10.13
N LEU A 32 10.53 -0.78 10.74
CA LEU A 32 10.86 -0.90 12.15
C LEU A 32 12.37 -0.87 12.40
N CYS A 33 12.73 -0.54 13.64
CA CYS A 33 14.08 -0.60 14.16
C CYS A 33 14.67 -2.01 13.95
N PRO A 34 15.92 -2.13 13.42
CA PRO A 34 16.57 -3.41 13.21
C PRO A 34 16.85 -4.22 14.48
N GLU A 35 16.88 -3.56 15.65
CA GLU A 35 17.17 -4.20 16.92
C GLU A 35 16.08 -5.21 17.29
N GLN A 36 16.50 -6.42 17.66
CA GLN A 36 15.57 -7.50 17.95
C GLN A 36 14.66 -7.14 19.13
N GLY A 37 13.35 -7.37 18.98
CA GLY A 37 12.36 -7.06 20.01
C GLY A 37 12.03 -5.57 20.20
N CYS A 38 12.67 -4.64 19.49
CA CYS A 38 12.40 -3.20 19.68
C CYS A 38 11.03 -2.77 19.11
N GLY A 39 10.69 -3.21 17.89
CA GLY A 39 9.39 -2.90 17.25
C GLY A 39 9.07 -1.43 16.95
N ARG A 40 9.90 -0.47 17.37
CA ARG A 40 9.70 0.97 17.15
C ARG A 40 9.92 1.38 15.69
N GLU A 41 9.03 2.20 15.15
CA GLU A 41 9.12 2.73 13.77
C GLU A 41 10.29 3.72 13.61
N ILE A 42 10.99 3.64 12.48
CA ILE A 42 11.98 4.64 12.08
C ILE A 42 11.25 5.87 11.52
N THR A 43 11.46 7.03 12.16
CA THR A 43 10.79 8.28 11.76
C THR A 43 11.33 8.81 10.43
N VAL A 44 10.50 9.60 9.74
CA VAL A 44 10.89 10.30 8.49
C VAL A 44 12.13 11.17 8.72
N ALA A 45 12.20 11.88 9.84
CA ALA A 45 13.36 12.69 10.20
C ALA A 45 14.64 11.86 10.34
N ALA A 46 14.57 10.63 10.87
CA ALA A 46 15.72 9.74 10.93
C ALA A 46 16.15 9.26 9.54
N ALA A 47 15.21 9.03 8.63
CA ALA A 47 15.48 8.68 7.24
C ALA A 47 16.13 9.86 6.48
N GLU A 48 15.64 11.09 6.64
CA GLU A 48 16.18 12.29 5.99
C GLU A 48 17.62 12.60 6.39
N ARG A 49 18.04 12.19 7.59
CA ARG A 49 19.42 12.35 8.06
C ARG A 49 20.42 11.43 7.33
N VAL A 50 19.96 10.33 6.73
CA VAL A 50 20.83 9.29 6.17
C VAL A 50 20.66 9.07 4.68
N LEU A 51 19.46 9.26 4.15
CA LEU A 51 19.14 9.05 2.75
C LEU A 51 19.58 10.25 1.90
N SER A 52 20.04 9.97 0.69
CA SER A 52 20.21 11.01 -0.34
C SER A 52 18.85 11.52 -0.84
N HIS A 53 18.85 12.62 -1.61
CA HIS A 53 17.63 13.14 -2.24
C HIS A 53 16.87 12.07 -3.04
N THR A 54 17.58 11.35 -3.91
CA THR A 54 17.00 10.30 -4.78
C THR A 54 16.49 9.10 -3.98
N GLU A 55 17.19 8.72 -2.90
CA GLU A 55 16.74 7.66 -2.01
C GLU A 55 15.51 8.08 -1.19
N MET A 56 15.46 9.34 -0.79
CA MET A 56 14.34 9.91 -0.03
C MET A 56 13.09 10.04 -0.90
N GLU A 57 13.22 10.37 -2.18
CA GLU A 57 12.09 10.31 -3.13
C GLU A 57 11.53 8.90 -3.21
N ARG A 58 12.37 7.88 -3.41
CA ARG A 58 11.90 6.48 -3.42
C ARG A 58 11.28 6.07 -2.08
N TYR A 59 11.89 6.48 -0.96
CA TYR A 59 11.37 6.23 0.38
C TYR A 59 9.98 6.82 0.54
N ARG A 60 9.78 8.08 0.13
CA ARG A 60 8.47 8.74 0.11
C ARG A 60 7.52 7.97 -0.78
N THR A 61 7.88 7.64 -2.03
CA THR A 61 7.06 6.88 -2.99
C THR A 61 6.58 5.52 -2.45
N LYS A 62 7.45 4.80 -1.72
CA LYS A 62 7.09 3.52 -1.07
C LYS A 62 6.27 3.72 0.21
N ARG A 63 6.54 4.77 0.98
CA ARG A 63 5.77 5.14 2.18
C ARG A 63 4.35 5.56 1.80
N THR A 64 4.25 6.18 0.63
CA THR A 64 3.02 6.61 -0.01
C THR A 64 2.20 5.48 -0.65
N GLU A 65 2.38 4.22 -0.27
CA GLU A 65 1.30 3.21 -0.45
C GLU A 65 0.02 3.60 0.32
N ASP A 66 0.13 4.56 1.26
CA ASP A 66 -0.95 5.36 1.85
C ASP A 66 -1.43 6.53 0.95
N LEU A 67 -1.05 6.59 -0.32
CA LEU A 67 -1.67 7.50 -1.28
C LEU A 67 -2.85 6.82 -1.97
N LEU A 68 -3.88 7.63 -2.18
CA LEU A 68 -5.10 7.28 -2.85
C LEU A 68 -5.26 8.21 -4.05
N TYR A 69 -5.48 7.65 -5.22
CA TYR A 69 -5.97 8.44 -6.35
C TYR A 69 -7.48 8.62 -6.22
N CYS A 70 -7.97 9.81 -6.54
CA CYS A 70 -9.41 10.03 -6.65
C CYS A 70 -9.98 9.09 -7.74
N PRO A 71 -10.98 8.24 -7.42
CA PRO A 71 -11.55 7.27 -8.37
C PRO A 71 -12.36 7.96 -9.48
N LYS A 72 -12.66 9.26 -9.34
CA LYS A 72 -13.30 10.06 -10.38
C LYS A 72 -12.30 10.31 -11.51
N LYS A 73 -12.52 9.66 -12.67
CA LYS A 73 -11.65 9.71 -13.87
C LYS A 73 -11.29 11.13 -14.33
N THR A 74 -12.19 12.10 -14.15
CA THR A 74 -11.96 13.51 -14.52
C THR A 74 -11.16 14.31 -13.48
N CYS A 75 -10.93 13.74 -12.29
CA CYS A 75 -10.18 14.38 -11.22
C CYS A 75 -8.78 13.78 -11.07
N SER A 76 -8.70 12.46 -10.88
CA SER A 76 -7.47 11.67 -10.69
C SER A 76 -6.45 12.30 -9.73
N HIS A 77 -6.92 13.11 -8.77
CA HIS A 77 -6.06 13.82 -7.84
C HIS A 77 -5.47 12.84 -6.83
N LEU A 78 -4.16 12.94 -6.63
CA LEU A 78 -3.41 12.12 -5.69
C LEU A 78 -3.50 12.74 -4.29
N MET A 79 -3.94 11.97 -3.30
CA MET A 79 -4.15 12.43 -1.94
C MET A 79 -3.52 11.48 -0.93
N SER A 80 -3.01 12.04 0.18
CA SER A 80 -2.42 11.27 1.26
C SER A 80 -3.44 10.86 2.32
N LEU A 81 -3.37 9.60 2.75
CA LEU A 81 -4.16 9.02 3.82
C LEU A 81 -3.52 9.21 5.20
N ASP A 82 -2.54 10.10 5.32
CA ASP A 82 -1.83 10.44 6.57
C ASP A 82 -2.76 10.98 7.69
N SER A 83 -4.04 11.22 7.41
CA SER A 83 -4.99 11.66 8.45
C SER A 83 -5.42 10.48 9.33
N PRO A 84 -5.28 10.57 10.68
CA PRO A 84 -5.75 9.54 11.60
C PRO A 84 -7.25 9.24 11.42
N LYS A 85 -8.05 10.26 11.06
CA LYS A 85 -9.48 10.11 10.75
C LYS A 85 -9.75 9.21 9.54
N ALA A 86 -8.88 9.21 8.52
CA ALA A 86 -9.05 8.37 7.33
C ALA A 86 -8.77 6.89 7.63
N LYS A 87 -7.85 6.62 8.57
CA LYS A 87 -7.51 5.26 9.02
C LYS A 87 -8.60 4.68 9.94
N GLU A 88 -9.22 5.50 10.79
CA GLU A 88 -10.32 5.07 11.67
C GLU A 88 -11.65 4.89 10.92
N LEU A 89 -12.03 5.84 10.05
CA LEU A 89 -13.33 5.81 9.38
C LEU A 89 -13.35 4.97 8.09
N LYS A 90 -12.18 4.46 7.66
CA LYS A 90 -11.99 3.75 6.37
C LYS A 90 -12.54 4.52 5.17
N ARG A 91 -12.68 5.84 5.29
CA ARG A 91 -13.29 6.73 4.30
C ARG A 91 -12.47 8.01 4.19
N ALA A 92 -12.36 8.53 2.98
CA ALA A 92 -11.66 9.76 2.67
C ALA A 92 -12.46 10.58 1.65
N ALA A 93 -12.37 11.90 1.71
CA ALA A 93 -12.96 12.79 0.70
C ALA A 93 -11.84 13.43 -0.12
N CYS A 94 -11.98 13.43 -1.44
CA CYS A 94 -11.02 14.10 -2.31
C CYS A 94 -11.02 15.61 -2.02
N PRO A 95 -9.86 16.22 -1.72
CA PRO A 95 -9.80 17.64 -1.39
C PRO A 95 -10.21 18.53 -2.58
N LYS A 96 -9.91 18.09 -3.80
CA LYS A 96 -10.14 18.82 -5.07
C LYS A 96 -11.60 18.77 -5.53
N CYS A 97 -12.23 17.60 -5.55
CA CYS A 97 -13.59 17.43 -6.11
C CYS A 97 -14.64 16.97 -5.10
N LYS A 98 -14.26 16.81 -3.83
CA LYS A 98 -15.10 16.34 -2.72
C LYS A 98 -15.73 14.95 -2.91
N THR A 99 -15.30 14.19 -3.92
CA THR A 99 -15.71 12.79 -4.09
C THR A 99 -15.35 11.98 -2.86
N ALA A 100 -16.33 11.28 -2.29
CA ALA A 100 -16.14 10.34 -1.20
C ALA A 100 -15.54 9.03 -1.72
N ILE A 101 -14.57 8.50 -1.00
CA ILE A 101 -13.74 7.37 -1.39
C ILE A 101 -13.65 6.40 -0.23
N CYS A 102 -13.85 5.12 -0.52
CA CYS A 102 -13.61 4.03 0.42
C CYS A 102 -12.11 3.72 0.41
N VAL A 103 -11.44 3.92 1.56
CA VAL A 103 -9.99 3.74 1.70
C VAL A 103 -9.56 2.28 1.51
N PRO A 104 -10.25 1.28 2.07
CA PRO A 104 -9.90 -0.13 1.89
C PRO A 104 -9.89 -0.61 0.44
N CYS A 105 -10.95 -0.32 -0.33
CA CYS A 105 -11.08 -0.81 -1.71
C CYS A 105 -10.62 0.19 -2.78
N LYS A 106 -10.22 1.40 -2.36
CA LYS A 106 -9.76 2.51 -3.21
C LYS A 106 -10.76 2.94 -4.30
N ALA A 107 -12.05 2.66 -4.11
CA ALA A 107 -13.14 2.98 -5.03
C ALA A 107 -14.05 4.07 -4.45
N HIS A 108 -15.07 4.49 -5.22
CA HIS A 108 -16.11 5.39 -4.73
C HIS A 108 -16.73 4.85 -3.43
N ASP A 109 -17.05 5.76 -2.49
CA ASP A 109 -17.68 5.38 -1.23
C ASP A 109 -18.99 4.62 -1.47
N HIS A 110 -19.23 3.58 -0.66
CA HIS A 110 -20.34 2.65 -0.83
C HIS A 110 -21.05 2.40 0.52
N PRO A 111 -21.80 3.38 1.03
CA PRO A 111 -22.44 3.28 2.33
C PRO A 111 -23.42 2.10 2.37
N GLY A 112 -23.37 1.31 3.44
CA GLY A 112 -24.26 0.17 3.65
C GLY A 112 -23.95 -1.09 2.82
N LYS A 113 -22.83 -1.12 2.07
CA LYS A 113 -22.36 -2.31 1.33
C LYS A 113 -20.95 -2.70 1.76
N SER A 114 -20.65 -4.00 1.78
CA SER A 114 -19.26 -4.46 1.97
C SER A 114 -18.41 -4.11 0.74
N CYS A 115 -17.09 -4.02 0.91
CA CYS A 115 -16.18 -3.81 -0.21
C CYS A 115 -16.31 -4.91 -1.28
N GLU A 116 -16.61 -6.16 -0.89
CA GLU A 116 -16.81 -7.25 -1.86
C GLU A 116 -18.06 -6.99 -2.71
N GLN A 117 -19.18 -6.63 -2.08
CA GLN A 117 -20.43 -6.32 -2.78
C GLN A 117 -20.30 -5.13 -3.72
N ALA A 118 -19.51 -4.12 -3.33
CA ALA A 118 -19.25 -2.94 -4.13
C ALA A 118 -18.31 -3.22 -5.31
N GLN A 119 -17.31 -4.10 -5.15
CA GLN A 119 -16.39 -4.48 -6.24
C GLN A 119 -17.10 -5.19 -7.40
N VAL A 120 -18.15 -5.97 -7.11
CA VAL A 120 -18.96 -6.63 -8.15
C VAL A 120 -19.69 -5.63 -9.06
N HIS A 121 -19.90 -4.39 -8.60
CA HIS A 121 -20.71 -3.38 -9.30
C HIS A 121 -19.96 -2.07 -9.63
N GLY A 122 -18.75 -1.88 -9.08
CA GLY A 122 -18.06 -0.59 -9.04
C GLY A 122 -17.09 -0.30 -10.19
N HIS A 123 -16.62 -1.34 -10.89
CA HIS A 123 -15.93 -1.17 -12.16
C HIS A 123 -16.97 -1.19 -13.27
N LYS A 124 -17.42 -0.02 -13.71
CA LYS A 124 -17.93 0.10 -15.08
C LYS A 124 -16.76 -0.22 -16.00
N ASP A 125 -16.75 -1.47 -16.43
CA ASP A 125 -15.82 -2.11 -17.32
C ASP A 125 -15.35 -1.15 -18.42
N THR A 126 -14.08 -0.78 -18.39
CA THR A 126 -13.42 -0.40 -19.64
C THR A 126 -13.22 -1.71 -20.41
N LEU A 127 -13.38 -1.71 -21.74
CA LEU A 127 -13.33 -2.93 -22.57
C LEU A 127 -12.04 -3.74 -22.38
N GLU A 128 -10.93 -3.09 -21.99
CA GLU A 128 -9.63 -3.72 -21.69
C GLU A 128 -9.64 -4.53 -20.38
N ASP A 129 -10.43 -4.14 -19.38
CA ASP A 129 -10.52 -4.85 -18.08
C ASP A 129 -11.22 -6.21 -18.22
N LYS A 130 -12.15 -6.35 -19.17
CA LYS A 130 -12.91 -7.60 -19.38
C LYS A 130 -12.03 -8.76 -19.82
N SER A 131 -11.04 -8.49 -20.67
CA SER A 131 -10.11 -9.50 -21.18
C SER A 131 -9.23 -10.04 -20.06
N VAL A 132 -8.72 -9.16 -19.20
CA VAL A 132 -7.91 -9.54 -18.03
C VAL A 132 -8.76 -10.28 -16.99
N LEU A 133 -9.99 -9.84 -16.74
CA LEU A 133 -10.91 -10.52 -15.82
C LEU A 133 -11.33 -11.90 -16.33
N ASN A 134 -11.54 -12.06 -17.63
CA ASN A 134 -11.84 -13.37 -18.24
C ASN A 134 -10.63 -14.30 -18.16
N LEU A 135 -9.43 -13.80 -18.45
CA LEU A 135 -8.20 -14.57 -18.30
C LEU A 135 -7.98 -15.02 -16.85
N ALA A 136 -8.21 -14.11 -15.89
CA ALA A 136 -8.11 -14.39 -14.47
C ALA A 136 -9.07 -15.50 -14.04
N LYS A 137 -10.32 -15.49 -14.52
CA LYS A 137 -11.29 -16.58 -14.27
C LYS A 137 -10.82 -17.90 -14.88
N LEU A 138 -10.32 -17.86 -16.12
CA LEU A 138 -9.84 -19.05 -16.83
C LEU A 138 -8.65 -19.69 -16.11
N ARG A 139 -7.79 -18.86 -15.52
CA ARG A 139 -6.55 -19.28 -14.83
C ARG A 139 -6.71 -19.41 -13.32
N SER A 140 -7.92 -19.24 -12.78
CA SER A 140 -8.19 -19.23 -11.33
C SER A 140 -7.30 -18.27 -10.53
N TRP A 141 -6.97 -17.12 -11.11
CA TRP A 141 -6.23 -16.07 -10.41
C TRP A 141 -7.14 -15.36 -9.41
N CYS A 142 -6.62 -15.08 -8.23
CA CYS A 142 -7.34 -14.41 -7.15
C CYS A 142 -6.71 -13.06 -6.82
N ARG A 143 -7.48 -12.11 -6.29
CA ARG A 143 -6.93 -10.86 -5.74
C ARG A 143 -6.60 -11.05 -4.27
N CYS A 144 -5.40 -10.66 -3.85
CA CYS A 144 -5.06 -10.61 -2.45
C CYS A 144 -5.99 -9.64 -1.70
N PRO A 145 -6.68 -10.05 -0.63
CA PRO A 145 -7.58 -9.16 0.11
C PRO A 145 -6.84 -7.97 0.73
N ALA A 146 -5.58 -8.15 1.12
CA ALA A 146 -4.78 -7.14 1.80
C ALA A 146 -4.16 -6.07 0.86
N CYS A 147 -3.69 -6.46 -0.32
CA CYS A 147 -3.01 -5.54 -1.25
C CYS A 147 -3.67 -5.41 -2.63
N GLN A 148 -4.72 -6.19 -2.90
CA GLN A 148 -5.50 -6.20 -4.15
C GLN A 148 -4.71 -6.57 -5.41
N VAL A 149 -3.47 -7.06 -5.27
CA VAL A 149 -2.66 -7.61 -6.37
C VAL A 149 -3.26 -8.93 -6.85
N MET A 150 -3.28 -9.14 -8.17
CA MET A 150 -3.64 -10.43 -8.78
C MET A 150 -2.55 -11.46 -8.49
N VAL A 151 -2.94 -12.61 -7.95
CA VAL A 151 -2.05 -13.72 -7.60
C VAL A 151 -2.48 -14.95 -8.36
N GLU A 152 -1.50 -15.59 -9.00
CA GLU A 152 -1.65 -16.88 -9.69
C GLU A 152 -1.19 -18.01 -8.77
N LEU A 153 -1.95 -19.10 -8.73
CA LEU A 153 -1.49 -20.36 -8.16
C LEU A 153 -0.54 -21.03 -9.17
N ALA A 154 0.77 -21.01 -8.90
CA ALA A 154 1.76 -21.56 -9.83
C ALA A 154 1.69 -23.09 -9.93
N HIS A 155 1.51 -23.79 -8.80
CA HIS A 155 1.34 -25.25 -8.70
C HIS A 155 1.01 -25.64 -7.25
N GLY A 156 0.31 -26.76 -7.05
CA GLY A 156 0.18 -27.39 -5.73
C GLY A 156 -0.98 -26.90 -4.86
N CYS A 157 -0.73 -26.74 -3.56
CA CYS A 157 -1.73 -26.52 -2.51
C CYS A 157 -2.46 -25.17 -2.64
N ASN A 158 -3.75 -25.12 -2.28
CA ASN A 158 -4.60 -23.92 -2.34
C ASN A 158 -4.21 -22.79 -1.36
N HIS A 159 -3.18 -22.98 -0.54
CA HIS A 159 -2.66 -21.94 0.35
C HIS A 159 -1.69 -21.06 -0.40
N ILE A 160 -2.09 -19.82 -0.67
CA ILE A 160 -1.32 -18.91 -1.52
C ILE A 160 -0.71 -17.82 -0.64
N THR A 161 0.62 -17.67 -0.69
CA THR A 161 1.28 -16.52 -0.04
C THR A 161 1.43 -15.38 -1.04
N CYS A 162 0.73 -14.29 -0.80
CA CYS A 162 0.89 -13.08 -1.60
C CYS A 162 2.28 -12.46 -1.36
N PRO A 163 2.92 -11.80 -2.35
CA PRO A 163 4.15 -11.04 -2.15
C PRO A 163 4.06 -9.94 -1.07
N CYS A 164 2.85 -9.55 -0.65
CA CYS A 164 2.67 -8.66 0.49
C CYS A 164 2.78 -9.33 1.88
N GLY A 165 2.93 -10.66 1.92
CA GLY A 165 3.04 -11.48 3.13
C GLY A 165 1.71 -11.97 3.69
N SER A 166 0.57 -11.69 3.03
CA SER A 166 -0.74 -12.22 3.42
C SER A 166 -0.98 -13.60 2.82
N GLU A 167 -1.58 -14.48 3.61
CA GLU A 167 -2.03 -15.80 3.21
C GLU A 167 -3.46 -15.73 2.66
N LEU A 168 -3.72 -16.52 1.61
CA LEU A 168 -4.94 -16.62 0.82
C LEU A 168 -5.46 -18.06 0.88
#